data_AF-A0AAE5GMZ8-F1
#
_entry.id   AF-A0AAE5GMZ8-F1
#
_cell.length_a   1.000
_cell.length_b   1.000
_cell.length_c   1.000
_cell.angle_alpha   90.00
_cell.angle_beta   90.00
_cell.angle_gamma   90.00
#
_symmetry.space_group_name_H-M   'P 1'
#
loop_
_entity.id
_entity.type
_entity.pdbx_description
1 polymer ?
#
loop_
_entity_poly.entity_id
_entity_poly.type
_entity_poly.pdbx_seq_one_letter_code
_entity_poly.pdbx_strand_id
1 'polypeptide(L)'
;MDRSALLLIAFALMLASPQSSWACSYDGQFSNPFSESYPGSLDVAISTQEAIRSQSIEQPESLVGVNGLRRASWWLNVMVELYPQLPTGTYIYLVDSQLWSHHQTNNRLAIHVATPSSDSEILLISEAALHNLVNESITLNTALELGIARRL
;
A
#
# COMPACT_ATOMS: atom_id res chain seq x y z
N MET A 1 -32.65 -8.50 39.31
CA MET A 1 -31.60 -8.01 38.41
C MET A 1 -32.21 -6.86 37.63
N ASP A 2 -31.87 -5.64 38.04
CA ASP A 2 -32.61 -4.45 37.63
C ASP A 2 -32.43 -4.16 36.15
N ARG A 3 -33.53 -3.90 35.44
CA ARG A 3 -33.55 -3.63 33.99
C ARG A 3 -32.58 -2.50 33.60
N SER A 4 -32.33 -1.58 34.51
CA SER A 4 -31.37 -0.48 34.38
C SER A 4 -29.90 -0.96 34.34
N ALA A 5 -29.56 -2.03 35.09
CA ALA A 5 -28.21 -2.60 35.08
C ALA A 5 -27.94 -3.37 33.77
N LEU A 6 -28.96 -4.06 33.22
CA LEU A 6 -28.89 -4.72 31.91
C LEU A 6 -28.69 -3.72 30.76
N LEU A 7 -29.31 -2.54 30.83
CA LEU A 7 -29.13 -1.47 29.84
C LEU A 7 -27.73 -0.86 29.88
N LEU A 8 -27.14 -0.67 31.07
CA LEU A 8 -25.77 -0.15 31.21
C LEU A 8 -24.71 -1.15 30.71
N ILE A 9 -24.91 -2.44 30.95
CA ILE A 9 -24.03 -3.50 30.44
C ILE A 9 -24.11 -3.59 28.90
N ALA A 10 -25.31 -3.47 28.32
CA ALA A 10 -25.50 -3.49 26.87
C ALA A 10 -24.85 -2.28 26.17
N PHE A 11 -24.85 -1.11 26.81
CA PHE A 11 -24.20 0.09 26.27
C PHE A 11 -22.67 0.00 26.32
N ALA A 12 -22.10 -0.60 27.37
CA ALA A 12 -20.66 -0.80 27.51
C ALA A 12 -20.09 -1.78 26.46
N LEU A 13 -20.87 -2.77 26.03
CA LEU A 13 -20.47 -3.74 24.99
C LEU A 13 -20.42 -3.14 23.58
N MET A 14 -21.15 -2.06 23.29
CA MET A 14 -21.12 -1.40 21.98
C MET A 14 -19.93 -0.44 21.79
N LEU A 15 -19.24 -0.06 22.88
CA LEU A 15 -18.00 0.73 22.83
C LEU A 15 -16.75 -0.15 22.68
N ALA A 16 -16.89 -1.46 22.82
CA ALA A 16 -15.80 -2.44 22.72
C ALA A 16 -15.70 -3.08 21.32
N SER A 17 -16.23 -2.43 20.28
CA SER A 17 -15.96 -2.85 18.92
C SER A 17 -14.45 -2.73 18.66
N PRO A 18 -13.76 -3.82 18.25
CA PRO A 18 -12.38 -3.71 17.80
C PRO A 18 -12.39 -2.74 16.63
N GLN A 19 -11.69 -1.62 16.84
CA GLN A 19 -11.50 -0.59 15.84
C GLN A 19 -10.87 -1.31 14.64
N SER A 20 -11.57 -1.30 13.51
CA SER A 20 -11.13 -1.88 12.25
C SER A 20 -9.65 -1.56 12.10
N SER A 21 -8.79 -2.56 12.03
CA SER A 21 -7.35 -2.36 11.85
C SER A 21 -7.15 -1.70 10.49
N TRP A 22 -7.01 -0.37 10.51
CA TRP A 22 -6.51 0.42 9.40
C TRP A 22 -5.15 -0.14 9.02
N ALA A 23 -4.69 0.09 7.79
CA ALA A 23 -3.38 -0.32 7.31
C ALA A 23 -2.31 -0.12 8.41
N CYS A 24 -1.89 -1.23 9.04
CA CYS A 24 -1.21 -1.24 10.32
C CYS A 24 0.08 -0.40 10.34
N SER A 25 0.63 -0.15 9.15
CA SER A 25 1.80 0.68 8.91
C SER A 25 1.59 2.17 9.12
N TYR A 26 0.49 2.74 8.63
CA TYR A 26 0.25 4.18 8.73
C TYR A 26 -0.13 4.60 10.15
N ASP A 27 -0.65 3.68 10.96
CA ASP A 27 -0.95 3.89 12.38
C ASP A 27 0.24 3.62 13.31
N GLY A 28 1.40 3.21 12.76
CA GLY A 28 2.66 3.11 13.50
C GLY A 28 2.76 1.92 14.47
N GLN A 29 1.83 0.95 14.42
CA GLN A 29 1.91 -0.27 15.20
C GLN A 29 2.55 -1.38 14.36
N PHE A 30 3.88 -1.44 14.37
CA PHE A 30 4.61 -2.57 13.81
C PHE A 30 5.16 -3.44 14.94
N SER A 31 4.75 -4.70 15.00
CA SER A 31 5.31 -5.67 15.94
C SER A 31 6.63 -6.27 15.40
N ASN A 32 6.66 -6.62 14.10
CA ASN A 32 7.84 -7.05 13.38
C ASN A 32 7.68 -6.78 11.86
N PRO A 33 8.44 -5.82 11.29
CA PRO A 33 8.28 -5.41 9.89
C PRO A 33 8.69 -6.50 8.88
N PHE A 34 9.48 -7.49 9.28
CA PHE A 34 9.94 -8.57 8.40
C PHE A 34 8.91 -9.69 8.23
N SER A 35 8.06 -9.95 9.23
CA SER A 35 7.01 -10.97 9.15
C SER A 35 5.75 -10.49 8.43
N GLU A 36 5.54 -9.17 8.37
CA GLU A 36 4.35 -8.55 7.77
C GLU A 36 4.58 -8.11 6.31
N SER A 37 5.84 -8.17 5.84
CA SER A 37 6.21 -7.83 4.46
C SER A 37 6.01 -8.99 3.48
N TYR A 38 5.53 -8.70 2.27
CA TYR A 38 5.38 -9.71 1.22
C TYR A 38 6.74 -10.14 0.63
N PRO A 39 6.94 -11.41 0.21
CA PRO A 39 8.19 -11.84 -0.42
C PRO A 39 8.62 -10.94 -1.59
N GLY A 40 9.90 -10.55 -1.62
CA GLY A 40 10.46 -9.62 -2.60
C GLY A 40 10.47 -8.14 -2.18
N SER A 41 9.76 -7.77 -1.11
CA SER A 41 9.71 -6.39 -0.61
C SER A 41 11.08 -5.85 -0.16
N LEU A 42 11.92 -6.70 0.43
CA LEU A 42 13.26 -6.30 0.87
C LEU A 42 14.14 -5.87 -0.30
N ASP A 43 14.14 -6.65 -1.39
CA ASP A 43 14.93 -6.31 -2.58
C ASP A 43 14.48 -4.97 -3.16
N VAL A 44 13.17 -4.75 -3.26
CA VAL A 44 12.60 -3.48 -3.73
C VAL A 44 13.03 -2.33 -2.82
N ALA A 45 12.96 -2.49 -1.50
CA ALA A 45 13.38 -1.46 -0.55
C ALA A 45 14.87 -1.12 -0.66
N ILE A 46 15.75 -2.11 -0.85
CA ILE A 46 17.18 -1.91 -1.07
C ILE A 46 17.41 -1.14 -2.38
N SER A 47 16.83 -1.61 -3.49
CA SER A 47 16.94 -0.95 -4.79
C SER A 47 16.40 0.48 -4.76
N THR A 48 15.33 0.73 -4.02
CA THR A 48 14.78 2.09 -3.84
C THR A 48 15.78 2.99 -3.13
N GLN A 49 16.41 2.50 -2.05
CA GLN A 49 17.41 3.29 -1.34
C GLN A 49 18.65 3.56 -2.20
N GLU A 50 19.06 2.60 -3.04
CA GLU A 50 20.14 2.78 -4.01
C GLU A 50 19.78 3.83 -5.06
N ALA A 51 18.59 3.74 -5.67
CA ALA A 51 18.11 4.68 -6.68
C ALA A 51 17.98 6.11 -6.15
N ILE A 52 17.58 6.29 -4.89
CA ILE A 52 17.57 7.61 -4.22
C ILE A 52 18.99 8.13 -4.04
N ARG A 53 19.93 7.28 -3.57
CA ARG A 53 21.33 7.68 -3.33
C ARG A 53 22.06 8.03 -4.63
N SER A 54 21.79 7.33 -5.71
CA SER A 54 22.34 7.61 -7.04
C SER A 54 21.63 8.76 -7.75
N GLN A 55 20.63 9.39 -7.12
CA GLN A 55 19.81 10.46 -7.69
C GLN A 55 19.08 10.03 -8.98
N SER A 56 18.79 8.73 -9.12
CA SER A 56 18.01 8.19 -10.23
C SER A 56 16.51 8.41 -10.07
N ILE A 57 16.06 8.64 -8.84
CA ILE A 57 14.69 9.03 -8.49
C ILE A 57 14.69 10.05 -7.34
N GLU A 58 13.62 10.82 -7.22
CA GLU A 58 13.40 11.71 -6.08
C GLU A 58 12.76 10.97 -4.90
N GLN A 59 13.17 11.31 -3.68
CA GLN A 59 12.50 10.83 -2.47
C GLN A 59 11.38 11.81 -2.08
N PRO A 60 10.10 11.38 -2.07
CA PRO A 60 9.03 12.23 -1.57
C PRO A 60 9.15 12.43 -0.06
N GLU A 61 8.57 13.52 0.45
CA GLU A 61 8.42 13.74 1.89
C GLU A 61 7.71 12.55 2.55
N SER A 62 8.18 12.06 3.68
CA SER A 62 7.49 10.99 4.42
C SER A 62 6.24 11.54 5.10
N LEU A 63 5.08 10.92 4.83
CA LEU A 63 3.81 11.24 5.50
C LEU A 63 3.29 10.01 6.24
N VAL A 64 2.77 10.22 7.44
CA VAL A 64 2.22 9.17 8.31
C VAL A 64 0.71 9.30 8.47
N GLY A 65 0.08 8.24 8.99
CA GLY A 65 -1.35 8.19 9.27
C GLY A 65 -2.22 8.43 8.04
N VAL A 66 -3.38 9.02 8.27
CA VAL A 66 -4.40 9.31 7.25
C VAL A 66 -3.85 10.15 6.09
N ASN A 67 -2.90 11.05 6.35
CA ASN A 67 -2.31 11.89 5.31
C ASN A 67 -1.43 11.07 4.35
N GLY A 68 -0.62 10.15 4.89
CA GLY A 68 0.16 9.20 4.10
C GLY A 68 -0.72 8.30 3.26
N LEU A 69 -1.70 7.63 3.89
CA LEU A 69 -2.64 6.75 3.22
C LEU A 69 -3.41 7.46 2.09
N ARG A 70 -3.87 8.70 2.33
CA ARG A 70 -4.60 9.48 1.31
C ARG A 70 -3.71 9.78 0.09
N ARG A 71 -2.46 10.17 0.31
CA ARG A 71 -1.51 10.46 -0.77
C ARG A 71 -1.17 9.20 -1.57
N ALA A 72 -0.84 8.11 -0.89
CA ALA A 72 -0.56 6.83 -1.54
C ALA A 72 -1.76 6.33 -2.36
N SER A 73 -2.97 6.41 -1.79
CA SER A 73 -4.22 6.06 -2.50
C SER A 73 -4.41 6.90 -3.75
N TRP A 74 -4.17 8.22 -3.68
CA TRP A 74 -4.27 9.10 -4.84
C TRP A 74 -3.25 8.73 -5.91
N TRP A 75 -1.98 8.57 -5.54
CA TRP A 75 -0.92 8.18 -6.47
C TRP A 75 -1.20 6.85 -7.16
N LEU A 76 -1.70 5.86 -6.41
CA LEU A 76 -2.04 4.55 -6.98
C LEU A 76 -3.16 4.65 -8.02
N ASN A 77 -4.19 5.48 -7.79
CA ASN A 77 -5.24 5.72 -8.78
C ASN A 77 -4.67 6.40 -10.04
N VAL A 78 -3.83 7.44 -9.87
CA VAL A 78 -3.19 8.12 -11.01
C VAL A 78 -2.30 7.18 -11.80
N MET A 79 -1.51 6.32 -11.12
CA MET A 79 -0.67 5.33 -11.80
C MET A 79 -1.52 4.41 -12.69
N VAL A 80 -2.64 3.90 -12.20
CA VAL A 80 -3.52 3.04 -13.00
C VAL A 80 -4.10 3.78 -14.20
N GLU A 81 -4.37 5.09 -14.10
CA GLU A 81 -4.75 5.95 -15.24
C GLU A 81 -3.63 6.17 -16.25
N LEU A 82 -2.39 6.39 -15.79
CA LEU A 82 -1.23 6.59 -16.65
C LEU A 82 -0.79 5.31 -17.38
N TYR A 83 -1.07 4.14 -16.81
CA TYR A 83 -0.63 2.85 -17.31
C TYR A 83 -1.81 1.91 -17.62
N PRO A 84 -2.66 2.21 -18.62
CA PRO A 84 -3.83 1.38 -18.97
C PRO A 84 -3.48 -0.03 -19.48
N GLN A 85 -2.21 -0.28 -19.80
CA GLN A 85 -1.67 -1.59 -20.12
C GLN A 85 -1.42 -2.48 -18.89
N LEU A 86 -1.53 -1.95 -17.67
CA LEU A 86 -1.48 -2.75 -16.46
C LEU A 86 -2.68 -3.71 -16.48
N PRO A 87 -2.47 -5.04 -16.41
CA PRO A 87 -3.56 -5.99 -16.51
C PRO A 87 -4.64 -5.73 -15.46
N THR A 88 -5.91 -5.82 -15.87
CA THR A 88 -7.00 -5.88 -14.90
C THR A 88 -6.87 -7.17 -14.09
N GLY A 89 -7.03 -7.09 -12.77
CA GLY A 89 -6.83 -8.19 -11.84
C GLY A 89 -5.47 -8.19 -11.14
N THR A 90 -4.53 -7.33 -11.55
CA THR A 90 -3.24 -7.20 -10.87
C THR A 90 -3.44 -6.67 -9.45
N TYR A 91 -2.81 -7.34 -8.48
CA TYR A 91 -2.68 -6.84 -7.12
C TYR A 91 -1.43 -5.97 -7.02
N ILE A 92 -1.55 -4.82 -6.39
CA ILE A 92 -0.46 -3.86 -6.24
C ILE A 92 -0.12 -3.80 -4.75
N TYR A 93 1.13 -4.08 -4.42
CA TYR A 93 1.65 -4.02 -3.07
C TYR A 93 2.61 -2.85 -2.95
N LEU A 94 2.22 -1.87 -2.14
CA LEU A 94 3.07 -0.73 -1.81
C LEU A 94 4.01 -1.13 -0.67
N VAL A 95 5.30 -1.26 -0.96
CA VAL A 95 6.29 -1.88 -0.07
C VAL A 95 6.45 -1.12 1.25
N ASP A 96 6.60 0.20 1.19
CA ASP A 96 6.92 1.05 2.36
C ASP A 96 5.81 1.04 3.42
N SER A 97 4.56 0.94 2.97
CA SER A 97 3.37 0.95 3.82
C SER A 97 2.64 -0.39 3.85
N GLN A 98 3.20 -1.44 3.24
CA GLN A 98 2.61 -2.77 3.19
C GLN A 98 1.14 -2.77 2.73
N LEU A 99 0.79 -1.83 1.85
CA LEU A 99 -0.59 -1.57 1.44
C LEU A 99 -0.91 -2.39 0.20
N TRP A 100 -1.88 -3.29 0.35
CA TRP A 100 -2.47 -4.02 -0.77
C TRP A 100 -3.57 -3.22 -1.45
N SER A 101 -3.54 -3.22 -2.78
CA SER A 101 -4.59 -2.69 -3.65
C SER A 101 -4.86 -3.67 -4.78
N HIS A 102 -6.05 -3.61 -5.38
CA HIS A 102 -6.45 -4.52 -6.46
C HIS A 102 -7.02 -3.74 -7.65
N HIS A 103 -6.39 -3.91 -8.81
CA HIS A 103 -6.78 -3.26 -10.05
C HIS A 103 -8.03 -3.93 -10.63
N GLN A 104 -9.16 -3.24 -10.56
CA GLN A 104 -10.45 -3.72 -11.01
C GLN A 104 -10.75 -3.26 -12.44
N THR A 105 -11.85 -3.77 -12.99
CA THR A 105 -12.36 -3.34 -14.29
C THR A 105 -12.66 -1.84 -14.32
N ASN A 106 -12.62 -1.25 -15.52
CA ASN A 106 -12.82 0.18 -15.75
C ASN A 106 -11.81 1.08 -15.03
N ASN A 107 -10.57 0.61 -14.87
CA ASN A 107 -9.47 1.39 -14.31
C ASN A 107 -9.69 1.85 -12.86
N ARG A 108 -10.53 1.12 -12.12
CA ARG A 108 -10.81 1.39 -10.71
C ARG A 108 -9.83 0.62 -9.83
N LEU A 109 -9.40 1.23 -8.75
CA LEU A 109 -8.51 0.58 -7.79
C LEU A 109 -9.22 0.42 -6.45
N ALA A 110 -9.37 -0.82 -6.00
CA ALA A 110 -9.77 -1.10 -4.63
C ALA A 110 -8.52 -0.97 -3.74
N ILE A 111 -8.52 0.02 -2.85
CA ILE A 111 -7.43 0.26 -1.90
C ILE A 111 -7.70 -0.53 -0.61
N HIS A 112 -6.63 -1.00 0.03
CA HIS A 112 -6.68 -1.69 1.32
C HIS A 112 -7.49 -2.99 1.26
N VAL A 113 -7.11 -3.85 0.32
CA VAL A 113 -7.68 -5.20 0.18
C VAL A 113 -6.88 -6.21 0.99
N ALA A 114 -7.45 -7.40 1.20
CA ALA A 114 -6.71 -8.51 1.76
C ALA A 114 -5.59 -8.98 0.80
N THR A 115 -4.57 -9.64 1.35
CA THR A 115 -3.53 -10.29 0.56
C THR A 115 -4.15 -11.27 -0.45
N PRO A 116 -3.69 -11.27 -1.72
CA PRO A 116 -4.20 -12.18 -2.74
C PRO A 116 -3.87 -13.66 -2.48
N SER A 117 -4.62 -14.55 -3.14
CA SER A 117 -4.26 -15.96 -3.27
C SER A 117 -3.05 -16.17 -4.20
N SER A 118 -2.39 -17.32 -4.09
CA SER A 118 -1.08 -17.65 -4.69
C SER A 118 -0.94 -17.45 -6.20
N ASP A 119 -2.04 -17.44 -6.95
CA ASP A 119 -2.01 -17.47 -8.42
C ASP A 119 -2.30 -16.09 -9.04
N SER A 120 -2.30 -15.03 -8.23
CA SER A 120 -2.61 -13.67 -8.68
C SER A 120 -1.35 -12.96 -9.20
N GLU A 121 -1.47 -12.19 -10.28
CA GLU A 121 -0.39 -11.31 -10.73
C GLU A 121 -0.18 -10.20 -9.71
N ILE A 122 1.05 -10.01 -9.26
CA ILE A 122 1.39 -9.03 -8.22
C ILE A 122 2.44 -8.05 -8.74
N LEU A 123 2.18 -6.76 -8.56
CA LEU A 123 3.14 -5.68 -8.73
C LEU A 123 3.58 -5.16 -7.36
N LEU A 124 4.82 -5.47 -6.96
CA LEU A 124 5.48 -4.77 -5.86
C LEU A 124 5.99 -3.42 -6.35
N ILE A 125 5.78 -2.37 -5.57
CA ILE A 125 6.29 -1.04 -5.89
C ILE A 125 6.57 -0.24 -4.62
N SER A 126 7.61 0.58 -4.61
CA SER A 126 7.87 1.51 -3.51
C SER A 126 7.09 2.82 -3.66
N GLU A 127 6.84 3.54 -2.56
CA GLU A 127 6.24 4.87 -2.55
C GLU A 127 7.08 5.88 -3.33
N ALA A 128 8.40 5.79 -3.25
CA ALA A 128 9.30 6.64 -4.04
C ALA A 128 9.15 6.35 -5.54
N ALA A 129 9.11 5.09 -5.97
CA ALA A 129 8.85 4.75 -7.37
C ALA A 129 7.50 5.31 -7.83
N LEU A 130 6.46 5.08 -7.02
CA LEU A 130 5.10 5.54 -7.32
C LEU A 130 5.01 7.07 -7.47
N HIS A 131 5.65 7.84 -6.59
CA HIS A 131 5.77 9.29 -6.70
C HIS A 131 6.40 9.71 -8.04
N ASN A 132 7.51 9.07 -8.42
CA ASN A 132 8.25 9.41 -9.62
C ASN A 132 7.49 9.00 -10.91
N LEU A 133 6.69 7.92 -10.85
CA LEU A 133 5.77 7.55 -11.94
C LEU A 133 4.65 8.57 -12.12
N VAL A 134 4.03 9.02 -11.03
CA VAL A 134 2.93 9.98 -11.07
C VAL A 134 3.41 11.35 -11.55
N ASN A 135 4.63 11.74 -11.21
CA ASN A 135 5.25 12.96 -11.73
C ASN A 135 5.86 12.77 -13.12
N GLU A 136 5.70 11.60 -13.76
CA GLU A 136 6.21 11.27 -15.08
C GLU A 136 7.75 11.42 -15.23
N SER A 137 8.47 11.46 -14.11
CA SER A 137 9.95 11.56 -14.09
C SER A 137 10.64 10.25 -14.47
N ILE A 138 9.95 9.12 -14.31
CA ILE A 138 10.35 7.79 -14.78
C ILE A 138 9.14 7.06 -15.36
N THR A 139 9.39 6.01 -16.16
CA THR A 139 8.35 5.11 -16.65
C THR A 139 8.22 3.85 -15.78
N LEU A 140 7.12 3.11 -15.90
CA LEU A 140 6.98 1.82 -15.21
C LEU A 140 8.07 0.82 -15.63
N ASN A 141 8.48 0.82 -16.89
CA ASN A 141 9.59 -0.04 -17.35
C ASN A 141 10.91 0.36 -16.68
N THR A 142 11.19 1.65 -16.57
CA THR A 142 12.37 2.16 -15.84
C THR A 142 12.32 1.75 -14.37
N ALA A 143 11.14 1.81 -13.72
CA ALA A 143 10.98 1.36 -12.35
C ALA A 143 11.26 -0.15 -12.18
N LEU A 144 10.85 -0.96 -13.15
CA LEU A 144 11.15 -2.40 -13.19
C LEU A 144 12.65 -2.67 -13.42
N GLU A 145 13.28 -1.93 -14.33
CA GLU A 145 14.73 -2.03 -14.61
C GLU A 145 15.60 -1.63 -13.41
N LEU A 146 15.19 -0.60 -12.68
CA LEU A 146 15.86 -0.14 -11.46
C LEU A 146 15.59 -1.06 -10.25
N GLY A 147 14.68 -2.03 -10.36
CA GLY A 147 14.30 -2.91 -9.24
C GLY A 147 13.44 -2.25 -8.16
N ILE A 148 13.05 -0.98 -8.35
CA ILE A 148 12.18 -0.22 -7.41
C ILE A 148 10.68 -0.54 -7.59
N ALA A 149 10.39 -1.36 -8.60
CA ALA A 149 9.16 -2.11 -8.80
C ALA A 149 9.49 -3.53 -9.28
N ARG A 150 8.62 -4.52 -9.03
CA ARG A 150 8.80 -5.92 -9.44
C ARG A 150 7.47 -6.59 -9.73
N ARG A 151 7.40 -7.39 -10.79
CA ARG A 151 6.25 -8.28 -11.06
C ARG A 151 6.53 -9.68 -10.53
N LEU A 152 5.52 -10.29 -9.91
CA LEU A 152 5.53 -11.64 -9.36
C LEU A 152 4.35 -12.45 -9.91
#